data_AF-A0A7X9KJ95-F1
#
_entry.id   AF-A0A7X9KJ95-F1
#
_cell.length_a   1.000
_cell.length_b   1.000
_cell.length_c   1.000
_cell.angle_alpha   90.00
_cell.angle_beta   90.00
_cell.angle_gamma   90.00
#
_symmetry.space_group_name_H-M   'P 1'
#
loop_
_entity.id
_entity.type
_entity.pdbx_description
1 polymer ?
#
loop_
_entity_poly.entity_id
_entity_poly.type
_entity_poly.pdbx_seq_one_letter_code
_entity_poly.pdbx_strand_id
1 'polypeptide(L)'
;LAAAVRRAACRPDSLLARIAQQMSDDELVSNAAVFLFGGIETSEGMTSNVLHHLLADPTQLEAVRAQPALVDSAIEESLRLEPAAARVDRYATADVELGGVLIRRRDLVVVSLAAANRDPEHFDEPDRFIVGRSNGRTHLSFATGPHACIGAQLARLETRAVVGAVLEQLPGIELTSPVTTTGVIFRKPVGLHATWHPGG
;
A
#
# COMPACT_ATOMS: atom_id res chain seq x y z
N LEU A 1 28.30 -3.61 5.74
CA LEU A 1 26.82 -3.56 5.81
C LEU A 1 26.25 -4.64 6.72
N ALA A 2 26.55 -5.93 6.50
CA ALA A 2 26.08 -7.04 7.36
C ALA A 2 26.32 -6.82 8.87
N ALA A 3 27.52 -6.37 9.28
CA ALA A 3 27.80 -6.05 10.68
C ALA A 3 26.92 -4.91 11.27
N ALA A 4 26.44 -3.97 10.45
CA ALA A 4 25.50 -2.95 10.90
C ALA A 4 24.09 -3.53 11.06
N VAL A 5 23.64 -4.36 10.11
CA VAL A 5 22.36 -5.07 10.19
C VAL A 5 22.34 -6.01 11.40
N ARG A 6 23.41 -6.77 11.65
CA ARG A 6 23.53 -7.63 12.83
C ARG A 6 23.45 -6.85 14.13
N ARG A 7 24.11 -5.69 14.23
CA ARG A 7 24.01 -4.82 15.42
C ARG A 7 22.59 -4.29 15.63
N ALA A 8 21.90 -3.89 14.57
CA ALA A 8 20.50 -3.47 14.65
C ALA A 8 19.57 -4.64 15.05
N ALA A 9 19.93 -5.86 14.66
CA ALA A 9 19.26 -7.11 15.00
C ALA A 9 19.64 -7.68 16.38
N CYS A 10 20.29 -6.93 17.28
CA CYS A 10 20.66 -7.42 18.63
C CYS A 10 19.64 -7.04 19.71
N ARG A 11 18.33 -7.19 19.45
CA ARG A 11 17.30 -7.08 20.50
C ARG A 11 16.83 -8.46 20.94
N PRO A 12 17.01 -8.86 22.21
CA PRO A 12 16.75 -10.22 22.68
C PRO A 12 15.29 -10.66 22.47
N ASP A 13 14.34 -9.71 22.47
CA ASP A 13 12.91 -9.99 22.27
C ASP A 13 12.42 -9.84 20.82
N SER A 14 13.32 -9.53 19.87
CA SER A 14 12.93 -9.34 18.48
C SER A 14 12.86 -10.67 17.72
N LEU A 15 11.69 -10.98 17.14
CA LEU A 15 11.53 -12.12 16.24
C LEU A 15 12.47 -12.01 15.02
N LEU A 16 12.61 -10.80 14.47
CA LEU A 16 13.51 -10.54 13.34
C LEU A 16 14.97 -10.77 13.71
N ALA A 17 15.36 -10.44 14.95
CA ALA A 17 16.70 -10.72 15.47
C ALA A 17 17.01 -12.22 15.49
N ARG A 18 16.06 -13.03 15.97
CA ARG A 18 16.20 -14.49 16.04
C ARG A 18 16.30 -15.14 14.66
N ILE A 19 15.51 -14.67 13.70
CA ILE A 19 15.57 -15.15 12.31
C ILE A 19 16.90 -14.74 11.66
N ALA A 20 17.37 -13.51 11.88
CA ALA A 20 18.64 -13.00 11.34
C ALA A 20 19.87 -13.78 11.83
N GLN A 21 19.80 -14.42 13.01
CA GLN A 21 20.87 -15.30 13.52
C GLN A 21 21.01 -16.60 12.73
N GLN A 22 19.96 -17.02 12.02
CA GLN A 22 19.95 -18.25 11.21
C GLN A 22 20.34 -17.99 9.74
N MET A 23 20.65 -16.75 9.39
CA MET A 23 20.97 -16.33 8.02
C MET A 23 22.48 -16.10 7.85
N SER A 24 22.98 -16.45 6.67
CA SER A 24 24.27 -15.98 6.18
C SER A 24 24.30 -14.46 6.05
N ASP A 25 25.50 -13.87 5.97
CA ASP A 25 25.63 -12.41 5.81
C ASP A 25 24.95 -11.90 4.52
N ASP A 26 25.03 -12.67 3.43
CA ASP A 26 24.43 -12.31 2.14
C ASP A 26 22.89 -12.37 2.21
N GLU A 27 22.33 -13.42 2.80
CA GLU A 27 20.88 -13.53 3.02
C GLU A 27 20.37 -12.41 3.91
N LEU A 28 21.11 -12.08 4.96
CA LEU A 28 20.74 -11.01 5.88
C LEU A 28 20.71 -9.65 5.18
N VAL A 29 21.75 -9.32 4.41
CA VAL A 29 21.82 -8.07 3.64
C VAL A 29 20.71 -8.01 2.59
N SER A 30 20.49 -9.10 1.86
CA SER A 30 19.45 -9.18 0.83
C SER A 30 18.06 -8.98 1.42
N ASN A 31 17.73 -9.69 2.51
CA ASN A 31 16.43 -9.54 3.17
C ASN A 31 16.25 -8.16 3.79
N ALA A 32 17.28 -7.60 4.43
CA ALA A 32 17.23 -6.24 4.96
C ALA A 32 16.96 -5.19 3.88
N ALA A 33 17.53 -5.35 2.68
CA ALA A 33 17.26 -4.47 1.55
C ALA A 33 15.79 -4.57 1.09
N VAL A 34 15.23 -5.78 1.01
CA VAL A 34 13.80 -6.01 0.69
C VAL A 34 12.88 -5.35 1.72
N PHE A 35 13.17 -5.52 3.01
CA PHE A 35 12.38 -4.89 4.07
C PHE A 35 12.48 -3.37 4.07
N LEU A 36 13.69 -2.83 3.87
CA LEU A 36 13.88 -1.38 3.84
C LEU A 36 13.12 -0.74 2.67
N PHE A 37 13.24 -1.35 1.48
CA PHE A 37 12.55 -0.84 0.30
C PHE A 37 11.02 -0.99 0.42
N GLY A 38 10.54 -2.19 0.79
CA GLY A 38 9.11 -2.47 0.95
C GLY A 38 8.46 -1.79 2.15
N GLY A 39 9.23 -1.37 3.15
CA GLY A 39 8.73 -0.64 4.31
C GLY A 39 8.66 0.88 4.12
N ILE A 40 9.40 1.43 3.15
CA ILE A 40 9.46 2.88 2.91
C ILE A 40 8.55 3.27 1.76
N GLU A 41 8.87 2.82 0.55
CA GLU A 41 8.27 3.36 -0.68
C GLU A 41 6.76 3.08 -0.75
N THR A 42 6.34 1.86 -0.43
CA THR A 42 4.93 1.47 -0.50
C THR A 42 4.09 1.97 0.67
N SER A 43 4.66 2.07 1.87
CA SER A 43 3.95 2.61 3.05
C SER A 43 3.74 4.12 2.92
N GLU A 44 4.74 4.85 2.43
CA GLU A 44 4.63 6.27 2.10
C GLU A 44 3.58 6.50 1.00
N GLY A 45 3.63 5.71 -0.08
CA GLY A 45 2.66 5.80 -1.17
C GLY A 45 1.24 5.49 -0.71
N MET A 46 1.05 4.44 0.07
CA MET A 46 -0.25 4.06 0.65
C MET A 46 -0.83 5.20 1.50
N THR A 47 -0.02 5.79 2.36
CA THR A 47 -0.43 6.89 3.24
C THR A 47 -0.75 8.15 2.45
N SER A 48 0.07 8.49 1.45
CA SER A 48 -0.16 9.63 0.57
C SER A 48 -1.42 9.45 -0.27
N ASN A 49 -1.66 8.25 -0.80
CA ASN A 49 -2.84 7.98 -1.63
C ASN A 49 -4.14 8.13 -0.84
N VAL A 50 -4.22 7.61 0.39
CA VAL A 50 -5.45 7.74 1.18
C VAL A 50 -5.72 9.18 1.60
N LEU A 51 -4.68 9.94 1.96
CA LEU A 51 -4.83 11.37 2.24
C LEU A 51 -5.27 12.13 0.98
N HIS A 52 -4.68 11.83 -0.18
CA HIS A 52 -5.12 12.41 -1.45
C HIS A 52 -6.59 12.13 -1.73
N HIS A 53 -7.01 10.87 -1.70
CA HIS A 53 -8.39 10.49 -2.01
C HIS A 53 -9.41 11.12 -1.06
N LEU A 54 -9.09 11.18 0.24
CA LEU A 54 -9.95 11.84 1.22
C LEU A 54 -10.01 13.35 0.97
N LEU A 55 -8.88 14.02 0.80
CA LEU A 55 -8.86 15.48 0.63
C LEU A 55 -9.40 15.95 -0.74
N ALA A 56 -9.41 15.06 -1.74
CA ALA A 56 -9.99 15.33 -3.06
C ALA A 56 -11.52 15.12 -3.10
N ASP A 57 -12.10 14.43 -2.10
CA ASP A 57 -13.54 14.22 -1.98
C ASP A 57 -14.05 14.67 -0.60
N PRO A 58 -14.47 15.95 -0.46
CA PRO A 58 -14.99 16.49 0.79
C PRO A 58 -16.17 15.69 1.36
N THR A 59 -16.97 15.04 0.52
CA THR A 59 -18.13 14.26 0.99
C THR A 59 -17.69 13.02 1.74
N GLN A 60 -16.71 12.30 1.17
CA GLN A 60 -16.11 11.12 1.82
C GLN A 60 -15.30 11.53 3.06
N LEU A 61 -14.58 12.65 3.00
CA LEU A 61 -13.83 13.21 4.13
C LEU A 61 -14.74 13.51 5.33
N GLU A 62 -15.86 14.20 5.10
CA GLU A 62 -16.81 14.52 6.17
C GLU A 62 -17.46 13.27 6.75
N ALA A 63 -17.74 12.25 5.92
CA ALA A 63 -18.23 10.96 6.41
C ALA A 63 -17.22 10.29 7.36
N VAL A 64 -15.93 10.29 7.00
CA VAL A 64 -14.86 9.73 7.86
C VAL A 64 -14.65 10.57 9.13
N ARG A 65 -14.75 11.90 9.04
CA ARG A 65 -14.69 12.79 10.23
C ARG A 65 -15.84 12.53 11.19
N ALA A 66 -17.05 12.36 10.67
CA ALA A 66 -18.24 12.07 11.47
C ALA A 66 -18.19 10.67 12.09
N GLN A 67 -17.50 9.71 11.46
CA GLN A 67 -17.39 8.34 11.92
C GLN A 67 -15.94 7.83 11.81
N PRO A 68 -15.08 8.08 12.81
CA PRO A 68 -13.66 7.69 12.76
C PRO A 68 -13.41 6.19 12.54
N ALA A 69 -14.39 5.32 12.83
CA ALA A 69 -14.34 3.89 12.50
C ALA A 69 -14.22 3.62 10.98
N LEU A 70 -14.59 4.58 10.13
CA LEU A 70 -14.47 4.48 8.66
C LEU A 70 -13.04 4.69 8.15
N VAL A 71 -12.09 5.14 8.97
CA VAL A 71 -10.68 5.31 8.55
C VAL A 71 -10.12 4.03 7.95
N ASP A 72 -10.40 2.87 8.55
CA ASP A 72 -9.97 1.59 8.01
C ASP A 72 -10.57 1.31 6.64
N SER A 73 -11.86 1.60 6.48
CA SER A 73 -12.54 1.40 5.21
C SER A 73 -11.97 2.31 4.11
N ALA A 74 -11.67 3.57 4.44
CA ALA A 74 -11.02 4.51 3.54
C ALA A 74 -9.62 4.05 3.12
N ILE A 75 -8.85 3.46 4.03
CA ILE A 75 -7.53 2.91 3.75
C ILE A 75 -7.63 1.74 2.76
N GLU A 76 -8.52 0.78 2.99
CA GLU A 76 -8.69 -0.37 2.08
C GLU A 76 -9.23 0.08 0.72
N GLU A 77 -10.18 1.01 0.68
CA GLU A 77 -10.69 1.54 -0.59
C GLU A 77 -9.62 2.32 -1.35
N SER A 78 -8.77 3.07 -0.64
CA SER A 78 -7.64 3.77 -1.26
C SER A 78 -6.61 2.79 -1.82
N LEU A 79 -6.33 1.69 -1.09
CA LEU A 79 -5.45 0.63 -1.58
C LEU A 79 -6.01 -0.06 -2.81
N ARG A 80 -7.32 -0.31 -2.85
CA ARG A 80 -8.01 -0.84 -4.02
C ARG A 80 -7.82 0.12 -5.20
N LEU A 81 -8.24 1.37 -5.03
CA LEU A 81 -8.24 2.35 -6.11
C LEU A 81 -6.83 2.71 -6.57
N GLU A 82 -5.89 2.99 -5.68
CA GLU A 82 -4.52 3.36 -6.05
C GLU A 82 -3.50 2.56 -5.21
N PRO A 83 -3.19 1.32 -5.62
CA PRO A 83 -2.19 0.51 -4.93
C PRO A 83 -0.81 1.14 -5.09
N ALA A 84 -0.12 1.35 -3.98
CA ALA A 84 1.23 1.94 -3.98
C ALA A 84 2.23 1.10 -4.80
N ALA A 85 2.02 -0.22 -4.91
CA ALA A 85 2.67 -1.09 -5.90
C ALA A 85 1.62 -1.59 -6.91
N ALA A 86 1.70 -1.10 -8.14
CA ALA A 86 0.67 -1.29 -9.16
C ALA A 86 0.74 -2.64 -9.88
N ARG A 87 1.86 -3.35 -9.79
CA ARG A 87 2.08 -4.63 -10.48
C ARG A 87 3.04 -5.54 -9.73
N VAL A 88 2.94 -6.83 -10.00
CA VAL A 88 3.91 -7.85 -9.58
C VAL A 88 4.35 -8.69 -10.76
N ASP A 89 5.63 -9.04 -10.79
CA ASP A 89 6.22 -9.77 -11.89
C ASP A 89 6.42 -11.25 -11.50
N ARG A 90 6.20 -12.17 -12.45
CA ARG A 90 6.41 -13.61 -12.30
C ARG A 90 7.12 -14.18 -13.53
N TYR A 91 7.85 -15.27 -13.37
CA TYR A 91 8.37 -16.05 -14.49
C TYR A 91 7.69 -17.42 -14.51
N ALA A 92 7.19 -17.83 -15.67
CA ALA A 92 6.57 -19.14 -15.82
C ALA A 92 7.61 -20.25 -15.63
N THR A 93 7.34 -21.23 -14.76
CA THR A 93 8.25 -22.35 -14.48
C THR A 93 8.06 -23.51 -15.46
N ALA A 94 6.90 -23.56 -16.12
CA ALA A 94 6.51 -24.51 -17.15
C ALA A 94 5.56 -23.81 -18.15
N ASP A 95 5.30 -24.47 -19.28
CA ASP A 95 4.25 -24.03 -20.21
C ASP A 95 2.89 -24.15 -19.51
N VAL A 96 2.06 -23.11 -19.59
CA VAL A 96 0.76 -23.03 -18.91
C VAL A 96 -0.24 -22.23 -19.75
N GLU A 97 -1.49 -22.67 -19.78
CA GLU A 97 -2.59 -21.93 -20.40
C GLU A 97 -3.30 -21.07 -19.35
N LEU A 98 -3.43 -19.76 -19.60
CA LEU A 98 -4.10 -18.81 -18.72
C LEU A 98 -4.95 -17.85 -19.57
N GLY A 99 -6.25 -17.78 -19.28
CA GLY A 99 -7.16 -16.89 -20.04
C GLY A 99 -7.19 -17.18 -21.54
N GLY A 100 -7.02 -18.45 -21.94
CA GLY A 100 -6.95 -18.86 -23.35
C GLY A 100 -5.62 -18.52 -24.05
N VAL A 101 -4.61 -18.04 -23.31
CA VAL A 101 -3.27 -17.74 -23.84
C VAL A 101 -2.26 -18.75 -23.30
N LEU A 102 -1.47 -19.33 -24.21
CA LEU A 102 -0.34 -20.20 -23.85
C LEU A 102 0.87 -19.34 -23.46
N ILE A 103 1.21 -19.35 -22.17
CA ILE A 103 2.42 -18.75 -21.60
C ILE A 103 3.51 -19.82 -21.60
N ARG A 104 4.67 -19.53 -22.19
CA ARG A 104 5.78 -20.49 -22.28
C ARG A 104 6.64 -20.42 -21.03
N ARG A 105 7.29 -21.54 -20.71
CA ARG A 105 8.32 -21.62 -19.68
C ARG A 105 9.36 -20.50 -19.89
N ARG A 106 9.66 -19.78 -18.82
CA ARG A 106 10.53 -18.60 -18.71
C ARG A 106 9.95 -17.28 -19.22
N ASP A 107 8.74 -17.25 -19.74
CA ASP A 107 8.09 -15.99 -20.06
C ASP A 107 7.91 -15.14 -18.80
N LEU A 108 8.18 -13.83 -18.94
CA LEU A 108 7.84 -12.84 -17.94
C LEU A 108 6.33 -12.55 -18.01
N VAL A 109 5.65 -12.76 -16.90
CA VAL A 109 4.24 -12.44 -16.70
C VAL A 109 4.15 -11.24 -15.76
N VAL A 110 3.68 -10.12 -16.28
CA VAL A 110 3.43 -8.90 -15.49
C VAL A 110 1.96 -8.90 -15.09
N VAL A 111 1.69 -8.99 -13.78
CA VAL A 111 0.33 -8.98 -13.24
C VAL A 111 0.00 -7.56 -12.77
N SER A 112 -0.95 -6.91 -13.42
CA SER A 112 -1.43 -5.58 -13.03
C SER A 112 -2.39 -5.67 -11.85
N LEU A 113 -1.92 -5.32 -10.66
CA LEU A 113 -2.76 -5.20 -9.46
C LEU A 113 -3.72 -4.03 -9.58
N ALA A 114 -3.28 -2.92 -10.17
CA ALA A 114 -4.11 -1.74 -10.38
C ALA A 114 -5.32 -2.00 -11.30
N ALA A 115 -5.14 -2.85 -12.33
CA ALA A 115 -6.24 -3.27 -13.20
C ALA A 115 -7.17 -4.26 -12.50
N ALA A 116 -6.63 -5.29 -11.83
CA ALA A 116 -7.44 -6.26 -11.10
C ALA A 116 -8.29 -5.60 -10.00
N ASN A 117 -7.76 -4.57 -9.34
CA ASN A 117 -8.50 -3.82 -8.33
C ASN A 117 -9.60 -2.89 -8.89
N ARG A 118 -9.67 -2.75 -10.22
CA ARG A 118 -10.71 -2.01 -10.95
C ARG A 118 -11.55 -2.89 -11.86
N ASP A 119 -11.48 -4.21 -11.67
CA ASP A 119 -12.27 -5.14 -12.46
C ASP A 119 -13.77 -4.91 -12.22
N PRO A 120 -14.56 -4.50 -13.23
CA PRO A 120 -15.99 -4.25 -13.08
C PRO A 120 -16.80 -5.54 -12.82
N GLU A 121 -16.24 -6.72 -13.08
CA GLU A 121 -16.90 -7.99 -12.71
C GLU A 121 -16.87 -8.22 -11.19
N HIS A 122 -15.96 -7.54 -10.48
CA HIS A 122 -15.78 -7.70 -9.04
C HIS A 122 -16.07 -6.43 -8.24
N PHE A 123 -15.81 -5.24 -8.78
CA PHE A 123 -16.05 -3.95 -8.12
C PHE A 123 -17.00 -3.06 -8.93
N ASP A 124 -18.19 -2.81 -8.38
CA ASP A 124 -19.13 -1.83 -8.95
C ASP A 124 -18.54 -0.41 -8.93
N GLU A 125 -18.77 0.37 -9.98
CA GLU A 125 -18.21 1.72 -10.13
C GLU A 125 -16.70 1.75 -9.81
N PRO A 126 -15.87 0.96 -10.51
CA PRO A 126 -14.52 0.60 -10.06
C PRO A 126 -13.58 1.80 -9.98
N ASP A 127 -13.85 2.87 -10.73
CA ASP A 127 -13.04 4.08 -10.76
C ASP A 127 -13.41 5.09 -9.67
N ARG A 128 -14.48 4.85 -8.89
CA ARG A 128 -14.90 5.74 -7.81
C ARG A 128 -14.28 5.32 -6.48
N PHE A 129 -13.85 6.32 -5.71
CA PHE A 129 -13.48 6.15 -4.31
C PHE A 129 -14.76 6.11 -3.46
N ILE A 130 -15.05 4.96 -2.86
CA ILE A 130 -16.25 4.74 -2.04
C ILE A 130 -15.87 4.21 -0.66
N VAL A 131 -15.82 5.08 0.35
CA VAL A 131 -15.64 4.64 1.73
C VAL A 131 -16.85 3.79 2.15
N GLY A 132 -16.60 2.70 2.85
CA GLY A 132 -17.65 1.76 3.27
C GLY A 132 -17.96 0.68 2.24
N ARG A 133 -17.28 0.62 1.09
CA ARG A 133 -17.44 -0.44 0.10
C ARG A 133 -17.32 -1.82 0.76
N SER A 134 -18.36 -2.63 0.64
CA SER A 134 -18.49 -3.91 1.35
C SER A 134 -17.38 -4.92 1.01
N ASN A 135 -16.94 -4.93 -0.25
CA ASN A 135 -15.87 -5.81 -0.73
C ASN A 135 -14.50 -5.13 -0.85
N GLY A 136 -14.30 -3.93 -0.29
CA GLY A 136 -13.03 -3.18 -0.41
C GLY A 136 -11.79 -3.98 0.02
N ARG A 137 -11.91 -4.81 1.06
CA ARG A 137 -10.82 -5.67 1.59
C ARG A 137 -10.38 -6.81 0.67
N THR A 138 -11.13 -7.08 -0.40
CA THR A 138 -10.82 -8.16 -1.35
C THR A 138 -9.82 -7.74 -2.44
N HIS A 139 -9.36 -6.49 -2.41
CA HIS A 139 -8.32 -5.99 -3.31
C HIS A 139 -7.02 -6.80 -3.24
N LEU A 140 -6.21 -6.73 -4.29
CA LEU A 140 -4.94 -7.45 -4.42
C LEU A 140 -3.69 -6.59 -4.18
N SER A 141 -3.84 -5.40 -3.58
CA SER A 141 -2.73 -4.43 -3.37
C SER A 141 -1.59 -4.96 -2.50
N PHE A 142 -1.84 -5.96 -1.67
CA PHE A 142 -0.82 -6.67 -0.88
C PHE A 142 -0.39 -8.01 -1.51
N ALA A 143 -0.77 -8.26 -2.75
CA ALA A 143 -0.71 -9.54 -3.43
C ALA A 143 -1.40 -10.67 -2.62
N THR A 144 -1.27 -11.90 -3.08
CA THR A 144 -1.78 -13.09 -2.41
C THR A 144 -0.82 -14.27 -2.61
N GLY A 145 -1.07 -15.37 -1.89
CA GLY A 145 -0.26 -16.59 -1.93
C GLY A 145 1.04 -16.50 -1.11
N PRO A 146 2.05 -17.32 -1.42
CA PRO A 146 3.30 -17.41 -0.64
C PRO A 146 4.09 -16.10 -0.53
N HIS A 147 3.85 -15.15 -1.44
CA HIS A 147 4.49 -13.84 -1.45
C HIS A 147 3.51 -12.70 -1.08
N ALA A 148 2.41 -13.02 -0.37
CA ALA A 148 1.57 -11.99 0.22
C ALA A 148 2.42 -11.09 1.14
N CYS A 149 2.12 -9.78 1.13
CA CYS A 149 2.93 -8.80 1.84
C CYS A 149 2.99 -9.09 3.35
N ILE A 150 4.19 -9.41 3.84
CA ILE A 150 4.45 -9.66 5.25
C ILE A 150 4.27 -8.40 6.12
N GLY A 151 4.43 -7.21 5.53
CA GLY A 151 4.27 -5.91 6.19
C GLY A 151 2.84 -5.37 6.19
N ALA A 152 1.86 -6.11 5.64
CA ALA A 152 0.52 -5.57 5.37
C ALA A 152 -0.24 -5.07 6.61
N GLN A 153 0.02 -5.67 7.79
CA GLN A 153 -0.60 -5.21 9.04
C GLN A 153 0.11 -3.99 9.62
N LEU A 154 1.44 -3.94 9.51
CA LEU A 154 2.23 -2.79 9.96
C LEU A 154 1.91 -1.55 9.12
N ALA A 155 1.89 -1.68 7.79
CA ALA A 155 1.54 -0.59 6.89
C ALA A 155 0.14 -0.01 7.19
N ARG A 156 -0.86 -0.88 7.45
CA ARG A 156 -2.20 -0.44 7.86
C ARG A 156 -2.19 0.32 9.18
N LEU A 157 -1.46 -0.20 10.17
CA LEU A 157 -1.36 0.45 11.48
C LEU A 157 -0.71 1.83 11.37
N GLU A 158 0.40 1.93 10.64
CA GLU A 158 1.11 3.19 10.39
C GLU A 158 0.21 4.20 9.67
N THR A 159 -0.41 3.79 8.56
CA THR A 159 -1.31 4.67 7.81
C THR A 159 -2.52 5.10 8.63
N ARG A 160 -3.13 4.20 9.42
CA ARG A 160 -4.24 4.56 10.33
C ARG A 160 -3.82 5.62 11.34
N ALA A 161 -2.64 5.47 11.94
CA ALA A 161 -2.13 6.43 12.91
C ALA A 161 -1.91 7.81 12.26
N VAL A 162 -1.31 7.85 11.06
CA VAL A 162 -1.08 9.10 10.33
C VAL A 162 -2.38 9.76 9.93
N VAL A 163 -3.31 9.01 9.30
CA VAL A 163 -4.60 9.56 8.87
C VAL A 163 -5.40 10.06 10.07
N GLY A 164 -5.48 9.28 11.15
CA GLY A 164 -6.15 9.69 12.37
C GLY A 164 -5.58 10.99 12.93
N ALA A 165 -4.25 11.07 13.08
CA ALA A 165 -3.58 12.26 13.58
C ALA A 165 -3.81 13.48 12.68
N VAL A 166 -3.75 13.33 11.35
CA VAL A 166 -4.01 14.43 10.40
C VAL A 166 -5.44 14.94 10.54
N LEU A 167 -6.44 14.05 10.56
CA LEU A 167 -7.85 14.46 10.65
C LEU A 167 -8.20 15.09 12.00
N GLU A 168 -7.58 14.63 13.09
CA GLU A 168 -7.77 15.16 14.44
C GLU A 168 -7.05 16.51 14.64
N GLN A 169 -5.79 16.62 14.23
CA GLN A 169 -4.93 17.75 14.59
C GLN A 169 -4.93 18.87 13.54
N LEU A 170 -5.36 18.60 12.30
CA LEU A 170 -5.40 19.56 11.21
C LEU A 170 -6.87 19.78 10.77
N PRO A 171 -7.70 20.46 11.58
CA PRO A 171 -9.05 20.80 11.19
C PRO A 171 -9.07 21.71 9.95
N GLY A 172 -10.07 21.54 9.09
CA GLY A 172 -10.17 22.30 7.84
C GLY A 172 -9.00 22.09 6.88
N ILE A 173 -8.28 20.97 6.97
CA ILE A 173 -7.23 20.65 6.00
C ILE A 173 -7.81 20.49 4.59
N GLU A 174 -7.20 21.17 3.62
CA GLU A 174 -7.60 21.16 2.21
C GLU A 174 -6.37 21.19 1.29
N LEU A 175 -6.47 20.58 0.11
CA LEU A 175 -5.40 20.64 -0.89
C LEU A 175 -5.33 22.03 -1.52
N THR A 176 -4.13 22.59 -1.66
CA THR A 176 -3.91 23.91 -2.26
C THR A 176 -3.76 23.88 -3.78
N SER A 177 -3.64 22.69 -4.37
CA SER A 177 -3.48 22.49 -5.80
C SER A 177 -3.98 21.11 -6.23
N PRO A 178 -4.38 20.93 -7.50
CA PRO A 178 -4.69 19.61 -8.04
C PRO A 178 -3.49 18.67 -7.91
N VAL A 179 -3.75 17.45 -7.46
CA VAL A 179 -2.74 16.40 -7.29
C VAL A 179 -2.94 15.34 -8.36
N THR A 180 -1.85 14.82 -8.91
CA THR A 180 -1.88 13.68 -9.83
C THR A 180 -1.00 12.57 -9.29
N THR A 181 -1.55 11.37 -9.22
CA THR A 181 -0.76 10.17 -8.92
C THR A 181 0.04 9.77 -10.15
N THR A 182 1.35 9.58 -9.98
CA THR A 182 2.27 9.23 -11.06
C THR A 182 2.99 7.93 -10.78
N GLY A 183 3.64 7.37 -11.80
CA GLY A 183 4.47 6.18 -11.70
C GLY A 183 3.88 4.94 -12.38
N VAL A 184 4.77 3.98 -12.67
CA VAL A 184 4.43 2.75 -13.41
C VAL A 184 4.39 1.54 -12.48
N ILE A 185 5.40 1.40 -11.61
CA ILE A 185 5.47 0.32 -10.62
C ILE A 185 4.99 0.83 -9.28
N PHE A 186 5.59 1.92 -8.79
CA PHE A 186 5.17 2.58 -7.56
C PHE A 186 4.33 3.80 -7.90
N ARG A 187 3.13 3.87 -7.34
CA ARG A 187 2.12 4.89 -7.70
C ARG A 187 1.74 5.73 -6.49
N LYS A 188 2.12 7.00 -6.52
CA LYS A 188 1.77 8.00 -5.52
C LYS A 188 1.81 9.43 -6.09
N PRO A 189 1.16 10.41 -5.42
CA PRO A 189 1.47 11.82 -5.58
C PRO A 189 2.97 12.09 -5.39
N VAL A 190 3.51 13.03 -6.17
CA VAL A 190 4.89 13.54 -5.94
C VAL A 190 4.95 14.40 -4.67
N GLY A 191 3.81 14.99 -4.28
CA GLY A 191 3.64 15.74 -3.05
C GLY A 191 2.16 16.06 -2.80
N LEU A 192 1.83 16.32 -1.54
CA LEU A 192 0.52 16.80 -1.10
C LEU A 192 0.69 18.15 -0.43
N HIS A 193 0.40 19.21 -1.17
CA HIS A 193 0.42 20.57 -0.63
C HIS A 193 -0.96 20.91 -0.10
N ALA A 194 -1.03 21.27 1.18
CA ALA A 194 -2.28 21.53 1.87
C ALA A 194 -2.16 22.72 2.84
N THR A 195 -3.28 23.37 3.08
CA THR A 195 -3.48 24.37 4.14
C THR A 195 -4.47 23.83 5.15
N TRP A 196 -4.41 24.31 6.38
CA TRP A 196 -5.40 24.00 7.41
C TRP A 196 -5.69 25.25 8.22
N HIS A 197 -6.87 25.29 8.84
CA HIS A 197 -7.25 26.37 9.72
C HIS A 197 -7.26 25.84 11.15
N PRO A 198 -6.46 26.40 12.07
CA PRO A 198 -6.60 26.03 13.48
C PRO A 198 -8.04 26.30 13.89
N GLY A 199 -8.75 25.24 14.30
CA GLY A 199 -10.12 25.35 14.78
C GLY A 199 -10.16 26.39 15.90
N GLY A 200 -11.14 27.29 15.84
CA GLY A 200 -11.34 28.33 16.86
C GLY A 200 -11.60 27.77 18.26
#